data_AF-A0A7M5XC77-F1
#
_entry.id   AF-A0A7M5XC77-F1
#
_cell.length_a   1.000
_cell.length_b   1.000
_cell.length_c   1.000
_cell.angle_alpha   90.00
_cell.angle_beta   90.00
_cell.angle_gamma   90.00
#
_symmetry.space_group_name_H-M   'P 1'
#
loop_
_entity.id
_entity.type
_entity.pdbx_description
1 polymer ?
#
loop_
_entity_poly.entity_id
_entity_poly.type
_entity_poly.pdbx_seq_one_letter_code
_entity_poly.pdbx_strand_id
1 'polypeptide(L)'
;GAIRRVAGPTLFKELSQFSGCAPGEAVFTGGHMLPARYIIHTVGPRKLQKNVLQRAYKNILELVRRKNIKTVALPCISSGDFGKPNKEDAEVALQSIRDWLEDYACE
;
A
#
# COMPACT_ATOMS: atom_id res chain seq x y z
N GLY A 1 -9.96 -7.22 9.26
CA GLY A 1 -9.09 -7.79 8.22
C GLY A 1 -8.01 -8.67 8.83
N ALA A 2 -7.42 -9.59 8.05
CA ALA A 2 -6.40 -10.54 8.53
C ALA A 2 -5.20 -9.84 9.19
N ILE A 3 -4.65 -8.81 8.55
CA ILE A 3 -3.50 -8.03 9.07
C ILE A 3 -3.81 -7.43 10.45
N ARG A 4 -4.97 -6.77 10.62
CA ARG A 4 -5.37 -6.17 11.90
C ARG A 4 -5.48 -7.19 13.03
N ARG A 5 -5.96 -8.41 12.72
CA ARG A 5 -6.13 -9.48 13.70
C ARG A 5 -4.78 -9.90 14.28
N VAL A 6 -3.76 -10.01 13.43
CA VAL A 6 -2.43 -10.45 13.84
C VAL A 6 -1.61 -9.31 14.45
N ALA A 7 -1.71 -8.08 13.92
CA ALA A 7 -0.99 -6.93 14.46
C ALA A 7 -1.40 -6.54 15.89
N GLY A 8 -2.63 -6.85 16.30
CA GLY A 8 -3.11 -6.65 17.66
C GLY A 8 -3.70 -5.27 17.96
N PRO A 9 -4.15 -5.04 19.20
CA PRO A 9 -4.92 -3.86 19.58
C PRO A 9 -4.11 -2.56 19.56
N THR A 10 -2.79 -2.64 19.72
CA THR A 10 -1.90 -1.45 19.67
C THR A 10 -1.92 -0.77 18.30
N LEU A 11 -2.19 -1.51 17.23
CA LEU A 11 -2.39 -0.95 15.90
C LEU A 11 -3.57 0.01 15.84
N PHE A 12 -4.67 -0.31 16.53
CA PHE A 12 -5.85 0.58 16.55
C PHE A 12 -5.55 1.89 17.27
N LYS A 13 -4.77 1.84 18.35
CA LYS A 13 -4.37 3.04 19.09
C LYS A 13 -3.52 3.97 18.20
N GLU A 14 -2.58 3.42 17.44
CA GLU A 14 -1.79 4.22 16.48
C GLU A 14 -2.65 4.74 15.33
N LEU A 15 -3.50 3.89 14.74
CA LEU A 15 -4.40 4.30 13.65
C LEU A 15 -5.39 5.41 14.06
N SER A 16 -5.81 5.47 15.33
CA SER A 16 -6.69 6.54 15.82
C SER A 16 -6.07 7.93 15.80
N GLN A 17 -4.76 8.04 15.62
CA GLN A 17 -4.06 9.32 15.46
C GLN A 17 -4.20 9.89 14.04
N PHE A 18 -4.64 9.08 13.08
CA PHE A 18 -4.88 9.51 11.71
C PHE A 18 -6.36 9.85 11.52
N SER A 19 -6.65 10.92 10.79
CA SER A 19 -8.02 11.31 10.40
C SER A 19 -8.61 10.44 9.28
N GLY A 20 -7.88 9.41 8.84
CA GLY A 20 -8.23 8.54 7.73
C GLY A 20 -7.14 8.53 6.65
N CYS A 21 -7.46 7.93 5.51
CA CYS A 21 -6.60 7.88 4.33
C CYS A 21 -7.47 8.06 3.09
N ALA A 22 -7.18 9.07 2.28
CA ALA A 22 -7.92 9.31 1.05
C ALA A 22 -7.59 8.24 -0.01
N PRO A 23 -8.47 8.00 -1.00
CA PRO A 23 -8.19 7.07 -2.09
C PRO A 23 -6.89 7.41 -2.81
N GLY A 24 -6.01 6.44 -3.04
CA GLY A 24 -4.70 6.63 -3.64
C GLY A 24 -3.63 7.18 -2.69
N GLU A 25 -3.99 7.63 -1.49
CA GLU A 25 -3.01 8.04 -0.48
C GLU A 25 -2.52 6.83 0.34
N ALA A 26 -1.44 7.05 1.08
CA ALA A 26 -0.88 6.05 1.99
C ALA A 26 -0.42 6.70 3.30
N VAL A 27 -0.60 5.98 4.40
CA VAL A 27 -0.06 6.30 5.73
C VAL A 27 0.69 5.09 6.27
N PHE A 28 1.61 5.27 7.20
CA PHE A 28 2.36 4.16 7.78
C PHE A 28 2.13 4.08 9.29
N THR A 29 2.24 2.87 9.82
CA THR A 29 2.28 2.62 11.27
C THR A 29 3.41 1.66 11.60
N GLY A 30 3.66 1.43 12.89
CA GLY A 30 4.42 0.28 13.36
C GLY A 30 3.81 -1.06 12.91
N GLY A 31 4.64 -2.09 12.89
CA GLY A 31 4.27 -3.48 12.62
C GLY A 31 3.56 -4.19 13.79
N HIS A 32 3.77 -3.70 15.01
CA HIS A 32 3.26 -4.29 16.25
C HIS A 32 3.64 -5.76 16.39
N MET A 33 2.66 -6.66 16.48
CA MET A 33 2.89 -8.11 16.63
C MET A 33 3.18 -8.83 15.30
N LEU A 34 3.24 -8.12 14.17
CA LEU A 34 3.68 -8.70 12.90
C LEU A 34 5.21 -8.84 12.86
N PRO A 35 5.74 -9.82 12.09
CA PRO A 35 7.18 -9.91 11.83
C PRO A 35 7.69 -8.73 10.98
N ALA A 36 6.82 -8.08 10.20
CA ALA A 36 7.14 -6.87 9.46
C ALA A 36 7.31 -5.69 10.42
N ARG A 37 8.33 -4.85 10.19
CA ARG A 37 8.60 -3.68 11.06
C ARG A 37 7.55 -2.56 10.95
N TYR A 38 6.94 -2.44 9.78
CA TYR A 38 5.97 -1.38 9.45
C TYR A 38 4.80 -1.94 8.68
N ILE A 39 3.66 -1.26 8.77
CA ILE A 39 2.50 -1.48 7.91
C ILE A 39 2.24 -0.18 7.15
N ILE A 40 2.13 -0.25 5.83
CA ILE A 40 1.67 0.86 5.01
C ILE A 40 0.20 0.62 4.68
N HIS A 41 -0.66 1.53 5.15
CA HIS A 41 -2.09 1.51 4.92
C HIS A 41 -2.39 2.41 3.72
N THR A 42 -3.06 1.86 2.72
CA THR A 42 -3.52 2.61 1.55
C THR A 42 -4.99 2.32 1.28
N VAL A 43 -5.64 3.21 0.54
CA VAL A 43 -7.00 3.02 0.07
C VAL A 43 -6.99 2.93 -1.45
N GLY A 44 -7.13 1.72 -1.99
CA GLY A 44 -7.36 1.50 -3.42
C GLY A 44 -8.78 1.95 -3.84
N PRO A 45 -9.02 2.13 -5.14
CA PRO A 45 -10.36 2.43 -5.63
C PRO A 45 -11.30 1.20 -5.51
N ARG A 46 -12.62 1.41 -5.51
CA ARG A 46 -13.61 0.30 -5.44
C ARG A 46 -13.87 -0.37 -6.80
N LYS A 47 -13.61 0.35 -7.88
CA LYS A 47 -13.65 -0.10 -9.28
C LYS A 47 -12.35 0.35 -9.94
N LEU A 48 -11.99 -0.21 -11.09
CA LEU A 48 -10.78 0.21 -11.77
C LEU A 48 -10.80 1.72 -12.03
N GLN A 49 -9.90 2.43 -11.35
CA GLN A 49 -9.56 3.83 -11.58
C GLN A 49 -8.04 3.88 -11.65
N LYS A 50 -7.50 3.76 -12.88
CA LYS A 50 -6.07 3.57 -13.13
C LYS A 50 -5.23 4.63 -12.40
N ASN A 51 -5.62 5.89 -12.47
CA ASN A 51 -4.97 7.01 -11.80
C ASN A 51 -4.90 6.85 -10.27
N VAL A 52 -5.99 6.42 -9.63
CA VAL A 52 -6.03 6.22 -8.17
C VAL A 52 -5.16 5.04 -7.75
N LEU A 53 -5.20 3.95 -8.51
CA LEU A 53 -4.37 2.77 -8.24
C LEU A 53 -2.87 3.06 -8.47
N GLN A 54 -2.52 3.77 -9.54
CA GLN A 54 -1.16 4.25 -9.79
C GLN A 54 -0.67 5.13 -8.64
N ARG A 55 -1.51 6.08 -8.21
CA ARG A 55 -1.18 6.97 -7.08
C ARG A 55 -0.96 6.18 -5.79
N ALA A 56 -1.78 5.17 -5.51
CA ALA A 56 -1.59 4.29 -4.36
C ALA A 56 -0.20 3.62 -4.36
N TYR A 57 0.19 2.99 -5.46
CA TYR A 57 1.50 2.35 -5.58
C TYR A 57 2.65 3.35 -5.45
N LYS A 58 2.58 4.49 -6.14
CA LYS A 58 3.61 5.54 -6.05
C LYS A 58 3.77 6.07 -4.62
N ASN A 59 2.67 6.36 -3.94
CA ASN A 59 2.69 6.86 -2.56
C ASN A 59 3.22 5.81 -1.57
N ILE A 60 2.94 4.52 -1.77
CA ILE A 60 3.53 3.45 -0.97
C ILE A 60 5.05 3.42 -1.14
N LEU A 61 5.53 3.41 -2.38
CA LEU A 61 6.97 3.31 -2.68
C LEU A 61 7.73 4.56 -2.22
N GLU A 62 7.12 5.73 -2.31
CA GLU A 62 7.66 6.97 -1.77
C GLU A 62 7.82 6.93 -0.23
N LEU A 63 6.83 6.36 0.49
CA LEU A 63 6.96 6.13 1.94
C LEU A 63 8.06 5.12 2.27
N VAL A 64 8.17 4.04 1.49
CA VAL A 64 9.25 3.04 1.61
C VAL A 64 10.61 3.71 1.47
N ARG A 65 10.80 4.55 0.45
CA ARG A 65 12.02 5.33 0.22
C ARG A 65 12.30 6.30 1.37
N ARG A 66 11.33 7.14 1.75
CA ARG A 66 11.48 8.12 2.85
C ARG A 66 11.83 7.48 4.19
N LYS A 67 11.40 6.24 4.42
CA LYS A 67 11.70 5.46 5.63
C LYS A 67 12.93 4.57 5.49
N ASN A 68 13.63 4.61 4.35
CA ASN A 68 14.79 3.79 4.05
C ASN A 68 14.51 2.28 4.26
N ILE A 69 13.32 1.84 3.82
CA ILE A 69 12.90 0.45 3.88
C ILE A 69 13.40 -0.26 2.62
N LYS A 70 14.11 -1.37 2.78
CA LYS A 70 14.71 -2.11 1.65
C LYS A 70 13.79 -3.14 1.01
N THR A 71 12.77 -3.60 1.74
CA THR A 71 11.90 -4.69 1.30
C THR A 71 10.46 -4.38 1.69
N VAL A 72 9.54 -4.53 0.73
CA VAL A 72 8.10 -4.33 0.93
C VAL A 72 7.34 -5.46 0.23
N ALA A 73 6.29 -5.96 0.88
CA ALA A 73 5.36 -6.92 0.28
C ALA A 73 4.05 -6.19 -0.07
N LEU A 74 3.63 -6.29 -1.33
CA LEU A 74 2.45 -5.59 -1.86
C LEU A 74 1.36 -6.62 -2.18
N PRO A 75 0.16 -6.52 -1.57
CA PRO A 75 -0.98 -7.34 -1.97
C PRO A 75 -1.61 -6.81 -3.26
N CYS A 76 -2.59 -7.53 -3.82
CA CYS A 76 -3.43 -7.04 -4.91
C CYS A 76 -4.37 -5.93 -4.40
N ILE A 77 -3.90 -4.68 -4.42
CA ILE A 77 -4.69 -3.50 -4.07
C ILE A 77 -5.85 -3.37 -5.07
N SER A 78 -7.05 -3.01 -4.59
CA SER A 78 -8.29 -2.83 -5.39
C SER A 78 -9.01 -4.11 -5.84
N SER A 79 -8.39 -5.29 -5.79
CA SER A 79 -9.01 -6.55 -6.27
C SER A 79 -10.01 -7.20 -5.28
N GLY A 80 -10.66 -6.39 -4.44
CA GLY A 80 -11.23 -6.83 -3.16
C GLY A 80 -12.68 -7.33 -3.14
N ASP A 81 -13.52 -7.03 -4.13
CA ASP A 81 -14.96 -7.34 -4.05
C ASP A 81 -15.52 -8.29 -5.14
N PHE A 82 -14.72 -8.76 -6.11
CA PHE A 82 -15.23 -9.60 -7.22
C PHE A 82 -14.32 -10.77 -7.66
N GLY A 83 -13.62 -11.41 -6.72
CA GLY A 83 -13.21 -12.81 -6.85
C GLY A 83 -12.18 -13.20 -7.91
N LYS A 84 -11.62 -12.27 -8.71
CA LYS A 84 -10.48 -12.55 -9.61
C LYS A 84 -9.52 -11.37 -9.68
N PRO A 85 -8.20 -11.61 -9.71
CA PRO A 85 -7.24 -10.58 -10.08
C PRO A 85 -7.64 -10.01 -11.45
N ASN A 86 -7.94 -8.72 -11.50
CA ASN A 86 -8.17 -8.06 -12.77
C ASN A 86 -6.81 -7.91 -13.48
N LYS A 87 -6.70 -8.40 -14.71
CA LYS A 87 -5.49 -8.25 -15.53
C LYS A 87 -5.09 -6.78 -15.64
N GLU A 88 -6.06 -5.89 -15.76
CA GLU A 88 -5.82 -4.44 -15.85
C GLU A 88 -5.27 -3.85 -14.53
N ASP A 89 -5.76 -4.32 -13.38
CA ASP A 89 -5.22 -3.88 -12.07
C ASP A 89 -3.76 -4.34 -11.92
N ALA A 90 -3.46 -5.57 -12.35
CA ALA A 90 -2.11 -6.14 -12.31
C ALA A 90 -1.15 -5.40 -13.26
N GLU A 91 -1.59 -5.08 -14.48
CA GLU A 91 -0.82 -4.26 -15.41
C GLU A 91 -0.51 -2.88 -14.82
N VAL A 92 -1.51 -2.23 -14.22
CA VAL A 92 -1.31 -0.93 -13.55
C VAL A 92 -0.33 -1.04 -12.38
N ALA A 93 -0.44 -2.09 -11.57
CA ALA A 93 0.46 -2.34 -10.45
C ALA A 93 1.91 -2.51 -10.92
N LEU A 94 2.14 -3.43 -11.86
CA LEU A 94 3.46 -3.75 -12.38
C LEU A 94 4.09 -2.54 -13.07
N GLN A 95 3.32 -1.82 -13.90
CA GLN A 95 3.82 -0.62 -14.58
C GLN A 95 4.21 0.46 -13.56
N SER A 96 3.35 0.72 -12.56
CA SER A 96 3.64 1.75 -11.54
C SER A 96 4.91 1.45 -10.73
N ILE A 97 5.12 0.17 -10.40
CA ILE A 97 6.31 -0.28 -9.68
C ILE A 97 7.54 -0.17 -10.57
N ARG A 98 7.43 -0.58 -11.84
CA ARG A 98 8.52 -0.50 -12.81
C ARG A 98 8.96 0.94 -13.05
N ASP A 99 8.02 1.82 -13.38
CA ASP A 99 8.30 3.24 -13.62
C ASP A 99 9.03 3.86 -12.42
N TRP A 100 8.56 3.58 -11.21
CA TRP A 100 9.17 4.09 -9.99
C TRP A 100 10.59 3.56 -9.76
N LEU A 101 10.84 2.28 -10.07
CA LEU A 101 12.19 1.69 -9.95
C LEU A 101 13.16 2.24 -10.99
N GLU A 102 12.68 2.49 -12.21
CA GLU A 102 13.48 3.09 -13.29
C GLU A 102 13.85 4.55 -12.94
N ASP A 103 12.90 5.33 -12.42
CA ASP A 103 13.14 6.68 -11.92
C ASP A 103 14.14 6.67 -10.75
N TYR A 104 13.97 5.74 -9.80
CA TYR A 104 14.84 5.62 -8.63
C TYR A 104 16.28 5.22 -8.96
N ALA A 105 16.49 4.42 -10.01
CA ALA A 105 17.83 3.98 -10.42
C ALA A 105 18.62 5.08 -11.14
N CYS A 106 17.97 6.14 -11.60
CA CYS A 106 18.60 7.28 -12.28
C CYS A 106 19.09 8.37 -11.31
N GLU A 107 18.85 8.21 -10.00
CA GLU A 107 19.28 9.11 -8.92
C GLU A 107 20.51 8.59 -8.18
#